data_AF-A0A8H1QM16-F1
#
_entry.id   AF-A0A8H1QM16-F1
#
_cell.length_a   1.000
_cell.length_b   1.000
_cell.length_c   1.000
_cell.angle_alpha   90.00
_cell.angle_beta   90.00
_cell.angle_gamma   90.00
#
_symmetry.space_group_name_H-M   'P 1'
#
loop_
_entity.id
_entity.type
_entity.pdbx_description
1 polymer ?
#
loop_
_entity_poly.entity_id
_entity_poly.type
_entity_poly.pdbx_seq_one_letter_code
_entity_poly.pdbx_strand_id
1 'polypeptide(L)'
;MEALDADAIRAAMPSPPIGGGAAADRIADALGTPNVLGEKTNVTAFVVRRFVERGLLVDLSANPDGTLHHPGQVAEVCRREDLAGLVAADTPLGPEQAAARLRVRRVDFDWMVRLGWVRSPQSIEVRFGTSRAGAVDVALYTTASVDAIVPAHPEVDWEQLRAVEKGRRSPLAALAKQAAVA
;
A
#
# COMPACT_ATOMS: atom_id res chain seq x y z
N MET A 1 18.88 19.52 26.22
CA MET A 1 18.11 18.29 25.94
C MET A 1 19.05 17.15 26.28
N GLU A 2 18.91 16.57 27.48
CA GLU A 2 19.70 15.38 27.85
C GLU A 2 19.30 14.22 26.93
N ALA A 3 20.29 13.58 26.32
CA ALA A 3 20.07 12.37 25.56
C ALA A 3 19.64 11.26 26.53
N LEU A 4 18.42 10.75 26.36
CA LEU A 4 17.98 9.55 27.06
C LEU A 4 18.97 8.42 26.79
N ASP A 5 19.43 7.77 27.85
CA ASP A 5 20.36 6.63 27.79
C ASP A 5 19.71 5.46 27.02
N ALA A 6 20.29 5.14 25.86
CA ALA A 6 19.82 4.08 24.99
C ALA A 6 19.85 2.70 25.67
N ASP A 7 20.77 2.48 26.62
CA ASP A 7 20.85 1.23 27.37
C ASP A 7 19.78 1.15 28.46
N ALA A 8 19.39 2.28 29.07
CA ALA A 8 18.26 2.34 29.99
C ALA A 8 16.92 2.08 29.27
N ILE A 9 16.73 2.62 28.06
CA ILE A 9 15.55 2.33 27.23
C ILE A 9 15.53 0.84 26.83
N ARG A 10 16.69 0.30 26.43
CA ARG A 10 16.81 -1.12 26.06
C ARG A 10 16.55 -2.05 27.25
N ALA A 11 16.99 -1.68 28.45
CA ALA A 11 16.72 -2.43 29.68
C ALA A 11 15.25 -2.35 30.13
N ALA A 12 14.56 -1.24 29.83
CA ALA A 12 13.14 -1.06 30.12
C ALA A 12 12.21 -1.77 29.11
N MET A 13 12.73 -2.18 27.95
CA MET A 13 11.98 -2.97 26.96
C MET A 13 12.18 -4.47 27.18
N PRO A 14 11.18 -5.23 27.67
CA PRO A 14 11.32 -6.66 27.94
C PRO A 14 11.52 -7.50 26.66
N SER A 15 11.34 -6.92 25.48
CA SER A 15 11.64 -7.55 24.19
C SER A 15 12.11 -6.50 23.18
N PRO A 16 13.13 -6.80 22.37
CA PRO A 16 13.63 -5.87 21.37
C PRO A 16 12.56 -5.55 20.30
N PRO A 17 12.59 -4.35 19.68
CA PRO A 17 11.74 -4.02 18.55
C PRO A 17 11.89 -5.02 17.41
N ILE A 18 10.81 -5.25 16.66
CA ILE A 18 10.81 -6.11 15.48
C ILE A 18 10.70 -5.30 14.20
N GLY A 19 11.33 -5.78 13.13
CA GLY A 19 11.23 -5.15 11.81
C GLY A 19 9.84 -5.30 11.18
N GLY A 20 9.51 -4.42 10.24
CA GLY A 20 8.24 -4.46 9.51
C GLY A 20 7.91 -5.81 8.85
N GLY A 21 8.91 -6.55 8.34
CA GLY A 21 8.71 -7.91 7.82
C GLY A 21 8.24 -8.89 8.90
N ALA A 22 8.94 -8.93 10.03
CA ALA A 22 8.56 -9.80 11.16
C ALA A 22 7.20 -9.40 11.78
N ALA A 23 6.85 -8.11 11.77
CA ALA A 23 5.52 -7.66 12.15
C ALA A 23 4.46 -8.17 11.16
N ALA A 24 4.74 -8.13 9.85
CA ALA A 24 3.86 -8.62 8.82
C ALA A 24 3.62 -10.13 8.95
N ASP A 25 4.66 -10.91 9.23
CA ASP A 25 4.56 -12.36 9.45
C ASP A 25 3.63 -12.67 10.64
N ARG A 26 3.77 -11.96 11.77
CA ARG A 26 2.89 -12.13 12.93
C ARG A 26 1.43 -11.77 12.66
N ILE A 27 1.20 -10.76 11.81
CA ILE A 27 -0.16 -10.39 11.39
C ILE A 27 -0.74 -11.47 10.47
N ALA A 28 0.06 -11.99 9.54
CA ALA A 28 -0.33 -13.08 8.66
C ALA A 28 -0.68 -14.36 9.45
N ASP A 29 0.13 -14.71 10.45
CA ASP A 29 -0.12 -15.82 11.37
C ASP A 29 -1.44 -15.63 12.14
N ALA A 30 -1.68 -14.43 12.67
CA ALA A 30 -2.91 -14.11 13.39
C ALA A 30 -4.18 -14.21 12.52
N LEU A 31 -4.05 -14.01 11.21
CA LEU A 31 -5.12 -14.17 10.23
C LEU A 31 -5.28 -15.62 9.72
N GLY A 32 -4.44 -16.55 10.19
CA GLY A 32 -4.44 -17.95 9.73
C GLY A 32 -3.88 -18.12 8.31
N THR A 33 -3.16 -17.12 7.79
CA THR A 33 -2.58 -17.12 6.44
C THR A 33 -1.07 -16.82 6.50
N PRO A 34 -0.27 -17.65 7.19
CA PRO A 34 1.15 -17.39 7.44
C PRO A 34 1.91 -17.09 6.15
N ASN A 35 2.88 -16.17 6.24
CA ASN A 35 3.77 -15.89 5.12
C ASN A 35 4.78 -17.04 4.97
N VAL A 36 4.87 -17.62 3.77
CA VAL A 36 5.80 -18.72 3.48
C VAL A 36 6.92 -18.21 2.56
N LEU A 37 8.16 -18.54 2.92
CA LEU A 37 9.33 -18.15 2.14
C LEU A 37 9.28 -18.76 0.73
N GLY A 38 9.44 -17.93 -0.29
CA GLY A 38 9.39 -18.35 -1.70
C GLY A 38 7.97 -18.36 -2.29
N GLU A 39 6.94 -18.16 -1.46
CA GLU A 39 5.57 -17.98 -1.93
C GLU A 39 5.19 -16.49 -1.97
N LYS A 40 4.04 -16.22 -2.57
CA LYS A 40 3.47 -14.88 -2.52
C LYS A 40 3.06 -14.55 -1.08
N THR A 41 3.64 -13.48 -0.55
CA THR A 41 3.34 -12.97 0.78
C THR A 41 1.87 -12.57 0.93
N ASN A 42 1.23 -12.99 2.02
CA ASN A 42 -0.16 -12.66 2.34
C ASN A 42 -0.27 -11.27 2.99
N VAL A 43 0.63 -10.97 3.94
CA VAL A 43 0.73 -9.65 4.58
C VAL A 43 2.14 -9.12 4.41
N THR A 44 2.28 -7.93 3.85
CA THR A 44 3.60 -7.34 3.52
C THR A 44 3.97 -6.21 4.48
N ALA A 45 5.26 -5.86 4.54
CA ALA A 45 5.72 -4.67 5.27
C ALA A 45 5.08 -3.37 4.76
N PHE A 46 4.56 -3.33 3.53
CA PHE A 46 3.76 -2.22 3.02
C PHE A 46 2.50 -2.00 3.86
N VAL A 47 1.78 -3.09 4.18
CA VAL A 47 0.58 -3.05 5.05
C VAL A 47 0.95 -2.54 6.44
N VAL A 48 2.08 -3.02 7.00
CA VAL A 48 2.57 -2.56 8.31
C VAL A 48 2.85 -1.06 8.32
N ARG A 49 3.44 -0.51 7.25
CA ARG A 49 3.62 0.95 7.10
C ARG A 49 2.28 1.71 7.04
N ARG A 50 1.24 1.14 6.43
CA ARG A 50 -0.10 1.74 6.46
C ARG A 50 -0.70 1.73 7.87
N PHE A 51 -0.43 0.70 8.66
CA PHE A 51 -0.83 0.67 10.07
C PHE A 51 -0.14 1.75 10.88
N VAL A 52 1.09 2.15 10.53
CA VAL A 52 1.74 3.34 11.12
C VAL A 52 0.98 4.61 10.76
N GLU A 53 0.67 4.83 9.48
CA GLU A 53 -0.07 6.02 9.04
C GLU A 53 -1.48 6.12 9.65
N ARG A 54 -2.11 4.98 9.93
CA ARG A 54 -3.40 4.90 10.64
C ARG A 54 -3.28 5.10 12.15
N GLY A 55 -2.07 5.24 12.69
CA GLY A 55 -1.82 5.36 14.13
C GLY A 55 -2.00 4.06 14.92
N LEU A 56 -2.08 2.91 14.24
CA LEU A 56 -2.21 1.59 14.87
C LEU A 56 -0.85 1.04 15.34
N LEU A 57 0.23 1.38 14.64
CA LEU A 57 1.60 1.04 14.98
C LEU A 57 2.45 2.31 15.12
N VAL A 58 3.44 2.31 16.00
CA VAL A 58 4.47 3.36 16.03
C VAL A 58 5.70 2.84 15.30
N ASP A 59 6.27 3.67 14.42
CA ASP A 59 7.60 3.43 13.89
C ASP A 59 8.64 3.97 14.88
N LEU A 60 9.40 3.05 15.47
CA LEU A 60 10.49 3.30 16.40
C LEU A 60 11.83 3.47 15.66
N SER A 61 11.85 3.33 14.34
CA SER A 61 13.05 3.54 13.55
C SER A 61 13.32 5.04 13.38
N ALA A 62 14.61 5.37 13.26
CA ALA A 62 15.06 6.66 12.74
C ALA A 62 15.51 6.56 11.26
N ASN A 63 15.14 5.47 10.57
CA ASN A 63 15.66 5.12 9.24
C ASN A 63 14.52 4.94 8.21
N PRO A 64 14.55 5.62 7.06
CA PRO A 64 13.55 5.44 5.99
C PRO A 64 13.55 4.04 5.35
N ASP A 65 14.64 3.28 5.41
CA ASP A 65 14.77 1.99 4.71
C ASP A 65 14.01 0.83 5.40
N GLY A 66 13.61 0.99 6.66
CA GLY A 66 12.92 -0.05 7.41
C GLY A 66 12.23 0.48 8.67
N THR A 67 11.08 -0.11 9.00
CA THR A 67 10.32 0.27 10.19
C THR A 67 10.63 -0.69 11.36
N LEU A 68 10.64 -0.15 12.58
CA LEU A 68 10.78 -0.93 13.81
C LEU A 68 9.54 -0.77 14.68
N HIS A 69 9.02 -1.85 15.25
CA HIS A 69 7.76 -1.84 15.98
C HIS A 69 7.87 -2.53 17.33
N HIS A 70 7.13 -2.01 18.32
CA HIS A 70 7.01 -2.64 19.62
C HIS A 70 6.22 -3.96 19.50
N PRO A 71 6.78 -5.12 19.92
CA PRO A 71 6.11 -6.42 19.82
C PRO A 71 4.72 -6.47 20.46
N GLY A 72 4.53 -5.77 21.57
CA GLY A 72 3.24 -5.69 22.27
C GLY A 72 2.18 -4.95 21.46
N GLN A 73 2.56 -3.89 20.73
CA GLN A 73 1.63 -3.13 19.90
C GLN A 73 1.20 -3.94 18.67
N VAL A 74 2.14 -4.71 18.09
CA VAL A 74 1.80 -5.67 17.03
C VAL A 74 0.84 -6.74 17.56
N ALA A 75 1.06 -7.27 18.77
CA ALA A 75 0.15 -8.24 19.39
C ALA A 75 -1.25 -7.65 19.67
N GLU A 76 -1.35 -6.37 20.02
CA GLU A 76 -2.63 -5.66 20.16
C GLU A 76 -3.36 -5.55 18.82
N VAL A 77 -2.65 -5.18 17.75
CA VAL A 77 -3.19 -5.14 16.39
C VAL A 77 -3.67 -6.54 15.95
N CYS A 78 -2.89 -7.59 16.22
CA CYS A 78 -3.26 -8.97 15.89
C CYS A 78 -4.56 -9.44 16.57
N ARG A 79 -4.98 -8.82 17.68
CA ARG A 79 -6.21 -9.16 18.42
C ARG A 79 -7.45 -8.39 17.94
N ARG A 80 -7.30 -7.46 16.99
CA ARG A 80 -8.43 -6.66 16.52
C ARG A 80 -9.41 -7.50 15.71
N GLU A 81 -10.69 -7.31 15.96
CA GLU A 81 -11.76 -7.98 15.20
C GLU A 81 -11.80 -7.53 13.73
N ASP A 82 -11.44 -6.29 13.45
CA ASP A 82 -11.42 -5.70 12.10
C ASP A 82 -10.09 -5.89 11.35
N LEU A 83 -9.15 -6.67 11.90
CA LEU A 83 -7.80 -6.83 11.34
C LEU A 83 -7.82 -7.28 9.88
N ALA A 84 -8.65 -8.26 9.55
CA ALA A 84 -8.77 -8.78 8.19
C ALA A 84 -9.23 -7.69 7.21
N GLY A 85 -10.17 -6.84 7.63
CA GLY A 85 -10.66 -5.71 6.85
C GLY A 85 -9.59 -4.63 6.64
N LEU A 86 -8.81 -4.33 7.67
CA LEU A 86 -7.68 -3.39 7.59
C LEU A 86 -6.59 -3.89 6.66
N VAL A 87 -6.19 -5.17 6.76
CA VAL A 87 -5.21 -5.78 5.87
C VAL A 87 -5.72 -5.80 4.43
N ALA A 88 -6.99 -6.15 4.20
CA ALA A 88 -7.58 -6.15 2.87
C ALA A 88 -7.60 -4.74 2.25
N ALA A 89 -7.97 -3.72 3.04
CA ALA A 89 -7.97 -2.32 2.62
C ALA A 89 -6.57 -1.81 2.24
N ASP A 90 -5.53 -2.25 2.95
CA ASP A 90 -4.17 -1.79 2.76
C ASP A 90 -3.31 -2.72 1.88
N THR A 91 -3.88 -3.81 1.38
CA THR A 91 -3.20 -4.71 0.45
C THR A 91 -2.74 -3.93 -0.77
N PRO A 92 -1.44 -3.99 -1.13
CA PRO A 92 -0.90 -3.23 -2.23
C PRO A 92 -1.36 -3.78 -3.58
N LEU A 93 -1.70 -2.87 -4.49
CA LEU A 93 -1.99 -3.14 -5.89
C LEU A 93 -0.99 -2.41 -6.77
N GLY A 94 -0.36 -3.14 -7.69
CA GLY A 94 0.35 -2.53 -8.80
C GLY A 94 -0.63 -1.89 -9.81
N PRO A 95 -0.15 -1.08 -10.77
CA PRO A 95 -1.02 -0.32 -11.67
C PRO A 95 -1.96 -1.20 -12.50
N GLU A 96 -1.50 -2.36 -12.98
CA GLU A 96 -2.35 -3.33 -13.70
C GLU A 96 -3.42 -3.94 -12.81
N GLN A 97 -3.07 -4.29 -11.57
CA GLN A 97 -4.02 -4.85 -10.61
C GLN A 97 -5.07 -3.82 -10.19
N ALA A 98 -4.68 -2.56 -10.02
CA ALA A 98 -5.59 -1.46 -9.72
C ALA A 98 -6.58 -1.21 -10.88
N ALA A 99 -6.09 -1.17 -12.13
CA ALA A 99 -6.95 -1.05 -13.31
C ALA A 99 -7.93 -2.23 -13.43
N ALA A 100 -7.44 -3.46 -13.23
CA ALA A 100 -8.26 -4.67 -13.26
C ALA A 100 -9.34 -4.65 -12.18
N ARG A 101 -9.02 -4.18 -10.96
CA ARG A 101 -9.98 -4.05 -9.85
C ARG A 101 -11.14 -3.11 -10.20
N LEU A 102 -10.85 -2.00 -10.87
CA LEU A 102 -11.87 -1.05 -11.36
C LEU A 102 -12.60 -1.54 -12.63
N ARG A 103 -12.11 -2.63 -13.24
CA ARG A 103 -12.53 -3.17 -14.54
C ARG A 103 -12.35 -2.18 -15.70
N VAL A 104 -11.35 -1.31 -15.60
CA VAL A 104 -11.01 -0.34 -16.63
C VAL A 104 -9.73 -0.74 -17.33
N ARG A 105 -9.46 -0.15 -18.50
CA ARG A 105 -8.18 -0.39 -19.19
C ARG A 105 -7.06 0.32 -18.44
N ARG A 106 -5.84 -0.20 -18.57
CA ARG A 106 -4.64 0.38 -17.96
C ARG A 106 -4.46 1.87 -18.28
N VAL A 107 -4.75 2.27 -19.51
CA VAL A 107 -4.66 3.67 -19.96
C VAL A 107 -5.66 4.59 -19.26
N ASP A 108 -6.84 4.08 -18.89
CA ASP A 108 -7.84 4.87 -18.18
C ASP A 108 -7.37 5.09 -16.73
N PHE A 109 -6.78 4.07 -16.09
CA PHE A 109 -6.16 4.22 -14.78
C PHE A 109 -4.98 5.22 -14.79
N ASP A 110 -4.17 5.24 -15.85
CA ASP A 110 -3.12 6.28 -16.00
C ASP A 110 -3.70 7.70 -16.04
N TRP A 111 -4.87 7.88 -16.67
CA TRP A 111 -5.55 9.18 -16.63
C TRP A 111 -6.03 9.54 -15.23
N MET A 112 -6.54 8.58 -14.45
CA MET A 112 -6.93 8.82 -13.06
C MET A 112 -5.73 9.26 -12.21
N VAL A 113 -4.56 8.65 -12.42
CA VAL A 113 -3.31 9.09 -11.76
C VAL A 113 -2.93 10.50 -12.20
N ARG A 114 -2.99 10.82 -13.50
CA ARG A 114 -2.69 12.17 -14.03
C ARG A 114 -3.66 13.24 -13.53
N LEU A 115 -4.92 12.87 -13.35
CA LEU A 115 -5.97 13.72 -12.79
C LEU A 115 -5.85 13.87 -11.25
N GLY A 116 -4.94 13.12 -10.62
CA GLY A 116 -4.70 13.18 -9.18
C GLY A 116 -5.75 12.47 -8.33
N TRP A 117 -6.62 11.66 -8.93
CA TRP A 117 -7.71 10.94 -8.24
C TRP A 117 -7.19 9.85 -7.32
N VAL A 118 -6.01 9.34 -7.62
CA VAL A 118 -5.31 8.36 -6.80
C VAL A 118 -3.83 8.70 -6.76
N ARG A 119 -3.22 8.57 -5.57
CA ARG A 119 -1.78 8.77 -5.37
C ARG A 119 -1.17 7.49 -4.85
N SER A 120 0.03 7.20 -5.35
CA SER A 120 0.83 6.08 -4.90
C SER A 120 1.53 6.48 -3.60
N PRO A 121 1.20 5.88 -2.45
CA PRO A 121 1.93 6.13 -1.21
C PRO A 121 3.40 5.67 -1.23
N GLN A 122 3.71 4.67 -2.04
CA GLN A 122 5.05 4.08 -2.08
C GLN A 122 5.34 3.51 -3.47
N SER A 123 6.61 3.49 -3.87
CA SER A 123 7.10 2.65 -4.97
C SER A 123 7.95 1.50 -4.42
N ILE A 124 8.04 0.42 -5.19
CA ILE A 124 9.00 -0.66 -4.94
C ILE A 124 9.87 -0.85 -6.18
N GLU A 125 11.17 -1.03 -5.96
CA GLU A 125 12.10 -1.42 -7.02
C GLU A 125 11.86 -2.89 -7.35
N VAL A 126 11.38 -3.19 -8.56
CA VAL A 126 11.26 -4.55 -9.08
C VAL A 126 12.41 -4.78 -10.07
N ARG A 127 13.22 -5.80 -9.79
CA ARG A 127 14.32 -6.19 -10.67
C ARG A 127 13.88 -7.27 -11.65
N PHE A 128 14.04 -6.99 -12.94
CA PHE A 128 13.90 -7.99 -13.98
C PHE A 128 15.30 -8.54 -14.34
N GLY A 129 15.56 -9.80 -13.99
CA GLY A 129 16.84 -10.47 -14.24
C GLY A 129 17.92 -10.19 -13.19
N THR A 130 19.17 -10.59 -13.48
CA THR A 130 20.30 -10.52 -12.55
C THR A 130 21.11 -9.21 -12.61
N SER A 131 20.79 -8.29 -13.51
CA SER A 131 21.54 -7.04 -13.70
C SER A 131 20.84 -5.83 -13.07
N ARG A 132 21.65 -4.91 -12.53
CA ARG A 132 21.19 -3.61 -11.97
C ARG A 132 20.50 -2.72 -13.01
N ALA A 133 20.69 -2.98 -14.31
CA ALA A 133 20.14 -2.19 -15.41
C ALA A 133 18.65 -2.46 -15.70
N GLY A 134 18.04 -3.46 -15.06
CA GLY A 134 16.64 -3.87 -15.26
C GLY A 134 15.71 -3.57 -14.08
N ALA A 135 16.12 -2.70 -13.16
CA ALA A 135 15.32 -2.30 -12.01
C ALA A 135 14.28 -1.24 -12.41
N VAL A 136 13.01 -1.48 -12.14
CA VAL A 136 11.89 -0.56 -12.41
C VAL A 136 11.15 -0.27 -11.13
N ASP A 137 10.97 1.01 -10.82
CA ASP A 137 10.11 1.43 -9.72
C ASP A 137 8.63 1.26 -10.10
N VAL A 138 7.94 0.42 -9.35
CA VAL A 138 6.52 0.17 -9.50
C VAL A 138 5.77 0.89 -8.38
N ALA A 139 4.91 1.83 -8.77
CA ALA A 139 3.97 2.50 -7.88
C ALA A 139 2.96 1.50 -7.27
N LEU A 140 2.79 1.54 -5.95
CA LEU A 140 1.83 0.72 -5.21
C LEU A 140 0.70 1.58 -4.68
N TYR A 141 -0.52 1.12 -4.88
CA TYR A 141 -1.75 1.75 -4.40
C TYR A 141 -2.39 0.86 -3.33
N THR A 142 -3.04 1.45 -2.33
CA THR A 142 -3.84 0.65 -1.40
C THR A 142 -5.14 0.22 -2.09
N THR A 143 -5.63 -0.95 -1.73
CA THR A 143 -6.93 -1.44 -2.22
C THR A 143 -8.05 -0.43 -1.91
N ALA A 144 -8.05 0.15 -0.71
CA ALA A 144 -9.00 1.16 -0.30
C ALA A 144 -8.91 2.47 -1.12
N SER A 145 -7.71 2.94 -1.47
CA SER A 145 -7.60 4.17 -2.28
C SER A 145 -8.10 3.95 -3.70
N VAL A 146 -7.92 2.75 -4.26
CA VAL A 146 -8.48 2.38 -5.57
C VAL A 146 -10.01 2.27 -5.48
N ASP A 147 -10.54 1.59 -4.46
CA ASP A 147 -11.99 1.42 -4.30
C ASP A 147 -12.73 2.74 -4.07
N ALA A 148 -12.07 3.72 -3.45
CA ALA A 148 -12.63 5.04 -3.20
C ALA A 148 -12.82 5.88 -4.48
N ILE A 149 -12.15 5.55 -5.60
CA ILE A 149 -12.20 6.36 -6.83
C ILE A 149 -13.63 6.41 -7.40
N VAL A 150 -14.31 5.26 -7.48
CA VAL A 150 -15.66 5.19 -8.07
C VAL A 150 -16.67 6.05 -7.30
N PRO A 151 -16.84 5.90 -5.97
CA PRO A 151 -17.77 6.73 -5.22
C PRO A 151 -17.33 8.20 -5.11
N ALA A 152 -16.03 8.52 -5.20
CA ALA A 152 -15.54 9.90 -5.16
C ALA A 152 -15.78 10.67 -6.47
N HIS A 153 -16.01 9.97 -7.58
CA HIS A 153 -16.24 10.55 -8.91
C HIS A 153 -17.59 10.11 -9.51
N PRO A 154 -18.72 10.52 -8.90
CA PRO A 154 -20.06 10.21 -9.41
C PRO A 154 -20.38 10.89 -10.73
N GLU A 155 -19.62 11.93 -11.12
CA GLU A 155 -19.73 12.61 -12.40
C GLU A 155 -19.29 11.77 -13.60
N VAL A 156 -18.59 10.65 -13.36
CA VAL A 156 -18.10 9.75 -14.41
C VAL A 156 -19.12 8.67 -14.72
N ASP A 157 -19.44 8.50 -16.00
CA ASP A 157 -20.14 7.31 -16.47
C ASP A 157 -19.19 6.10 -16.47
N TRP A 158 -19.20 5.37 -15.35
CA TRP A 158 -18.35 4.21 -15.12
C TRP A 158 -18.69 3.02 -16.02
N GLU A 159 -19.94 2.88 -16.45
CA GLU A 159 -20.33 1.81 -17.38
C GLU A 159 -19.77 2.09 -18.77
N GLN A 160 -19.93 3.33 -19.25
CA GLN A 160 -19.34 3.76 -20.51
C GLN A 160 -17.81 3.62 -20.48
N LEU A 161 -17.16 4.05 -19.40
CA LEU A 161 -15.70 3.97 -19.28
C LEU A 161 -15.19 2.52 -19.35
N ARG A 162 -15.90 1.58 -18.71
CA ARG A 162 -15.56 0.14 -18.74
C ARG A 162 -15.84 -0.51 -20.09
N ALA A 163 -16.80 0.02 -20.86
CA ALA A 163 -17.16 -0.49 -22.18
C ALA A 163 -16.24 0.01 -23.32
N VAL A 164 -15.32 0.95 -23.06
CA VAL A 164 -14.48 1.52 -24.13
C VAL A 164 -13.55 0.47 -24.74
N GLU A 165 -13.67 0.27 -26.05
CA GLU A 165 -12.86 -0.70 -26.80
C GLU A 165 -11.37 -0.32 -26.84
N LYS A 166 -10.52 -1.33 -27.05
CA LYS A 166 -9.08 -1.15 -27.26
C LYS A 166 -8.83 -0.23 -28.47
N GLY A 167 -7.87 0.68 -28.36
CA GLY A 167 -7.51 1.63 -29.43
C GLY A 167 -8.36 2.92 -29.46
N ARG A 168 -9.47 2.98 -28.71
CA ARG A 168 -10.25 4.21 -28.55
C ARG A 168 -9.65 5.10 -27.46
N ARG A 169 -9.67 6.42 -27.70
CA ARG A 169 -9.21 7.42 -26.74
C ARG A 169 -10.03 7.32 -25.45
N SER A 170 -9.36 7.48 -24.30
CA SER A 170 -10.02 7.51 -23.00
C SER A 170 -10.97 8.72 -22.88
N PRO A 171 -12.23 8.54 -22.44
CA PRO A 171 -13.11 9.64 -22.07
C PRO A 171 -12.49 10.58 -21.03
N LEU A 172 -11.68 10.05 -20.12
CA LEU A 172 -10.99 10.83 -19.08
C LEU A 172 -9.97 11.83 -19.66
N ALA A 173 -9.48 11.61 -20.89
CA ALA A 173 -8.60 12.56 -21.55
C ALA A 173 -9.31 13.88 -21.89
N ALA A 174 -10.62 13.83 -22.17
CA ALA A 174 -11.41 15.04 -22.38
C ALA A 174 -11.62 15.80 -21.07
N LEU A 175 -11.87 15.07 -19.98
CA LEU A 175 -12.00 15.63 -18.64
C LEU A 175 -10.70 16.31 -18.17
N ALA A 176 -9.55 15.68 -18.41
CA ALA A 176 -8.25 16.28 -18.13
C ALA A 176 -8.02 17.58 -18.93
N LYS A 177 -8.49 17.63 -20.18
CA LYS A 177 -8.41 18.85 -20.98
C LYS A 177 -9.31 19.97 -20.42
N GLN A 178 -10.50 19.63 -19.91
CA GLN A 178 -11.41 20.60 -19.29
C GLN A 178 -10.85 21.11 -17.96
N ALA A 179 -10.31 20.23 -17.12
CA ALA A 179 -9.70 20.59 -15.84
C ALA A 179 -8.45 21.48 -16.00
N ALA A 180 -7.71 21.35 -17.11
CA ALA A 180 -6.55 22.21 -17.39
C ALA A 180 -6.91 23.61 -17.92
N VAL A 181 -8.17 23.86 -18.27
CA VAL A 181 -8.65 25.14 -18.81
C VAL A 181 -9.41 25.95 -17.74
N ALA A 182 -9.83 25.31 -16.64
CA ALA A 182 -10.45 25.93 -15.47
C ALA A 182 -9.40 26.46 -14.49
#